data_AF-A0A0N4YFN5-F1
#
_entry.id   AF-A0A0N4YFN5-F1
#
_cell.length_a   1.000
_cell.length_b   1.000
_cell.length_c   1.000
_cell.angle_alpha   90.00
_cell.angle_beta   90.00
_cell.angle_gamma   90.00
#
_symmetry.space_group_name_H-M   'P 1'
#
loop_
_entity.id
_entity.type
_entity.pdbx_description
1 polymer ?
#
loop_
_entity_poly.entity_id
_entity_poly.type
_entity_poly.pdbx_seq_one_letter_code
_entity_poly.pdbx_strand_id
1 'polypeptide(L)'
;MLPMRLAVRRMSHLAARYTGRGDVHVVDPSVDLRYVFDDVDKLRRSLEERRCNINITDVKTNYEKWWEKFEAWKASGHLPKEQVANAKREMRHEQDGLLAALSLPNFVHEVGTTEKDMLRKSHHQQYLTQKGHMRVDNDAAVVYLRGYPVLLQDYLKRYFLDTFSNAVLVSPSCFARAAVLEAVNVPLQDFLRFTDGSETFPSTFLAALLDEELCLSLKARQVMGKELRNYESKAIVIEDDGLELARISRIGDYISRRLNTVVDSGEFVRMVYVETDIDRVLSRLIDGFIQGEDVPKILRDLVRAEDFV
;
A
#
# COMPACT_ATOMS: atom_id res chain seq x y z
N MET A 1 -24.06 -19.38 34.92
CA MET A 1 -24.21 -18.21 34.04
C MET A 1 -23.19 -17.16 34.45
N LEU A 2 -22.12 -17.00 33.67
CA LEU A 2 -21.13 -15.94 33.86
C LEU A 2 -21.57 -14.71 33.05
N PRO A 3 -21.46 -13.49 33.58
CA PRO A 3 -21.89 -12.30 32.86
C PRO A 3 -20.92 -12.03 31.71
N MET A 4 -21.47 -11.88 30.49
CA MET A 4 -20.73 -11.31 29.36
C MET A 4 -20.25 -9.92 29.75
N ARG A 5 -18.95 -9.77 30.01
CA ARG A 5 -18.30 -8.47 30.10
C ARG A 5 -18.47 -7.81 28.73
N LEU A 6 -19.33 -6.80 28.66
CA LEU A 6 -19.33 -5.79 27.60
C LEU A 6 -17.86 -5.37 27.36
N ALA A 7 -17.33 -5.72 26.19
CA ALA A 7 -15.99 -5.38 25.79
C ALA A 7 -15.90 -3.85 25.61
N VAL A 8 -15.53 -3.16 26.68
CA VAL A 8 -15.24 -1.72 26.64
C VAL A 8 -14.00 -1.53 25.76
N ARG A 9 -14.19 -0.95 24.56
CA ARG A 9 -13.09 -0.47 23.70
C ARG A 9 -12.26 0.56 24.49
N ARG A 10 -11.13 0.13 25.05
CA ARG A 10 -10.11 1.05 25.56
C ARG A 10 -9.23 1.48 24.39
N MET A 11 -9.59 2.57 23.73
CA MET A 11 -8.65 3.27 22.87
C MET A 11 -7.80 4.18 23.74
N SER A 12 -6.52 3.88 23.87
CA SER A 12 -5.52 4.74 24.51
C SER A 12 -5.16 5.92 23.61
N HIS A 13 -5.28 5.77 22.28
CA HIS A 13 -4.80 6.70 21.24
C HIS A 13 -5.93 7.16 20.30
N LEU A 14 -5.77 8.32 19.65
CA LEU A 14 -6.86 9.08 19.03
C LEU A 14 -7.29 8.58 17.65
N ALA A 15 -6.38 7.94 16.92
CA ALA A 15 -6.55 7.77 15.48
C ALA A 15 -5.98 6.43 15.01
N ALA A 16 -6.72 5.37 15.32
CA ALA A 16 -6.39 4.05 14.88
C ALA A 16 -7.66 3.29 14.47
N ARG A 17 -7.93 3.23 13.17
CA ARG A 17 -8.93 2.36 12.58
C ARG A 17 -8.55 0.89 12.80
N TYR A 18 -7.25 0.58 12.80
CA TYR A 18 -6.75 -0.81 12.80
C TYR A 18 -6.25 -1.34 14.14
N THR A 19 -5.95 -0.48 15.11
CA THR A 19 -5.51 -0.94 16.44
C THR A 19 -6.61 -0.79 17.48
N GLY A 20 -7.78 -1.37 17.20
CA GLY A 20 -8.94 -1.37 18.12
C GLY A 20 -8.70 -1.93 19.54
N ARG A 21 -7.44 -2.14 19.94
CA ARG A 21 -6.96 -2.42 21.30
C ARG A 21 -5.74 -1.56 21.53
N GLY A 22 -5.76 -0.80 22.61
CA GLY A 22 -4.83 0.28 22.92
C GLY A 22 -3.38 -0.09 23.21
N ASP A 23 -2.80 -1.07 22.51
CA ASP A 23 -1.55 -1.66 22.96
C ASP A 23 -0.30 -1.18 22.23
N VAL A 24 -0.30 -0.79 20.95
CA VAL A 24 0.91 -0.14 20.36
C VAL A 24 0.59 0.70 19.11
N HIS A 25 0.30 2.00 19.26
CA HIS A 25 0.54 2.98 18.19
C HIS A 25 1.91 3.62 18.40
N VAL A 26 2.70 3.77 17.34
CA VAL A 26 4.02 4.39 17.43
C VAL A 26 3.93 5.92 17.32
N VAL A 27 2.96 6.45 16.54
CA VAL A 27 2.75 7.89 16.32
C VAL A 27 1.26 8.17 16.07
N ASP A 28 0.70 9.23 16.67
CA ASP A 28 -0.63 9.76 16.33
C ASP A 28 -0.52 10.65 15.08
N PRO A 29 -1.45 10.58 14.11
CA PRO A 29 -1.48 11.46 12.95
C PRO A 29 -1.76 12.91 13.35
N SER A 30 -1.43 13.83 12.45
CA SER A 30 -1.95 15.19 12.50
C SER A 30 -3.47 15.16 12.39
N VAL A 31 -4.15 15.48 13.49
CA VAL A 31 -5.61 15.41 13.61
C VAL A 31 -6.34 16.64 13.05
N ASP A 32 -5.60 17.72 12.73
CA ASP A 32 -6.15 18.87 12.00
C ASP A 32 -6.27 18.53 10.51
N LEU A 33 -7.50 18.24 10.09
CA LEU A 33 -7.91 17.87 8.74
C LEU A 33 -8.87 18.91 8.17
N ARG A 34 -9.02 20.08 8.81
CA ARG A 34 -9.94 21.15 8.35
C ARG A 34 -9.63 21.56 6.91
N TYR A 35 -8.34 21.59 6.55
CA TYR A 35 -7.87 21.87 5.20
C TYR A 35 -8.47 20.97 4.11
N VAL A 36 -8.89 19.75 4.45
CA VAL A 36 -9.54 18.81 3.51
C VAL A 36 -10.91 19.33 3.09
N PHE A 37 -11.56 20.12 3.94
CA PHE A 37 -12.89 20.66 3.74
C PHE A 37 -12.91 22.12 3.27
N ASP A 38 -11.75 22.75 3.07
CA ASP A 38 -11.62 24.13 2.55
C ASP A 38 -12.10 24.24 1.10
N ASP A 39 -11.85 23.20 0.29
CA ASP A 39 -12.26 23.11 -1.12
C ASP A 39 -13.12 21.85 -1.35
N VAL A 40 -14.40 21.97 -0.98
CA VAL A 40 -15.40 20.89 -1.07
C VAL A 40 -15.59 20.42 -2.53
N ASP A 41 -15.47 21.32 -3.50
CA ASP A 41 -15.66 20.98 -4.92
C ASP A 41 -14.49 20.16 -5.46
N LYS A 42 -13.25 20.48 -5.06
CA LYS A 42 -12.09 19.64 -5.36
C LYS A 42 -12.15 18.28 -4.67
N LEU A 43 -12.62 18.23 -3.42
CA LEU A 43 -12.83 16.97 -2.70
C LEU A 43 -13.87 16.10 -3.41
N ARG A 44 -15.01 16.69 -3.80
CA ARG A 44 -16.08 15.99 -4.53
C ARG A 44 -15.58 15.40 -5.84
N ARG A 45 -14.92 16.21 -6.67
CA ARG A 45 -14.30 15.72 -7.91
C ARG A 45 -13.31 14.58 -7.66
N SER A 46 -12.45 14.72 -6.64
CA SER A 46 -11.48 13.66 -6.29
C SER A 46 -12.16 12.35 -5.88
N LEU A 47 -13.31 12.41 -5.19
CA LEU A 47 -14.07 11.23 -4.79
C LEU A 47 -14.83 10.60 -5.97
N GLU A 48 -15.38 11.42 -6.86
CA GLU A 48 -16.05 10.98 -8.09
C GLU A 48 -15.07 10.22 -9.00
N GLU A 49 -13.87 10.77 -9.22
CA GLU A 49 -12.80 10.11 -9.99
C GLU A 49 -12.40 8.76 -9.40
N ARG A 50 -12.40 8.65 -8.06
CA ARG A 50 -12.11 7.41 -7.33
C ARG A 50 -13.31 6.47 -7.19
N ARG A 51 -14.50 6.89 -7.66
CA ARG A 51 -15.78 6.19 -7.49
C ARG A 51 -16.11 5.88 -6.02
N CYS A 52 -15.70 6.77 -5.12
CA CYS A 52 -16.00 6.68 -3.70
C CYS A 52 -17.36 7.34 -3.44
N ASN A 53 -18.36 6.54 -3.04
CA ASN A 53 -19.65 7.06 -2.61
C ASN A 53 -19.59 7.48 -1.13
N ILE A 54 -19.08 8.67 -0.87
CA ILE A 54 -18.93 9.24 0.48
C ILE A 54 -19.76 10.53 0.58
N ASN A 55 -20.61 10.62 1.61
CA ASN A 55 -21.32 11.87 1.91
C ASN A 55 -20.38 12.86 2.60
N ILE A 56 -19.83 13.80 1.83
CA ILE A 56 -18.88 14.81 2.32
C ILE A 56 -19.49 15.64 3.46
N THR A 57 -20.78 15.98 3.37
CA THR A 57 -21.47 16.80 4.37
C THR A 57 -21.54 16.08 5.71
N ASP A 58 -21.88 14.79 5.71
CA ASP A 58 -21.94 13.99 6.94
C ASP A 58 -20.54 13.83 7.55
N VAL A 59 -19.53 13.54 6.73
CA VAL A 59 -18.14 13.40 7.20
C VAL A 59 -17.64 14.70 7.81
N LYS A 60 -17.87 15.84 7.14
CA LYS A 60 -17.50 17.16 7.64
C LYS A 60 -18.18 17.47 8.97
N THR A 61 -19.50 17.30 9.03
CA THR A 61 -20.30 17.59 10.24
C THR A 61 -19.85 16.75 11.44
N ASN A 62 -19.60 15.46 11.23
CA ASN A 62 -19.14 14.57 12.30
C ASN A 62 -17.69 14.87 12.71
N TYR A 63 -16.83 15.25 11.76
CA TYR A 63 -15.47 15.68 12.05
C TYR A 63 -15.44 17.00 12.84
N GLU A 64 -16.26 17.98 12.48
CA GLU A 64 -16.35 19.27 13.19
C GLU A 64 -16.82 19.08 14.64
N LYS A 65 -17.84 18.23 14.87
CA LYS A 65 -18.27 17.86 16.23
C LYS A 65 -17.14 17.24 17.03
N TRP A 66 -16.38 16.33 16.43
CA TRP A 66 -15.20 15.76 17.09
C TRP A 66 -14.13 16.80 17.37
N TRP A 67 -13.86 17.70 16.42
CA TRP A 67 -12.85 18.75 16.52
C TRP A 67 -13.15 19.72 17.67
N GLU A 68 -14.40 20.17 17.81
CA GLU A 68 -14.84 21.01 18.93
C GLU A 68 -14.55 20.34 20.28
N LYS A 69 -14.85 19.04 20.39
CA LYS A 69 -14.56 18.26 21.60
C LYS A 69 -13.07 18.07 21.83
N PHE A 70 -12.28 17.94 20.77
CA PHE A 70 -10.82 17.88 20.85
C PHE A 70 -10.22 19.19 21.33
N GLU A 71 -10.66 20.34 20.83
CA GLU A 71 -10.23 21.67 21.28
C GLU A 71 -10.62 21.92 22.74
N ALA A 72 -11.85 21.56 23.12
CA ALA A 72 -12.30 21.66 24.51
C ALA A 72 -11.45 20.79 25.45
N TRP A 73 -11.12 19.56 25.05
CA TRP A 73 -10.22 18.69 25.81
C TRP A 73 -8.80 19.27 25.90
N LYS A 74 -8.24 19.80 24.80
CA LYS A 74 -6.93 20.46 24.80
C LYS A 74 -6.90 21.67 25.73
N ALA A 75 -7.95 22.48 25.73
CA ALA A 75 -8.11 23.63 26.62
C ALA A 75 -8.29 23.21 28.08
N SER A 76 -8.86 22.04 28.36
CA SER A 76 -9.13 21.55 29.71
C SER A 76 -7.88 21.22 30.54
N GLY A 77 -6.67 21.26 29.97
CA GLY A 77 -5.44 20.78 30.64
C GLY A 77 -5.09 21.44 31.98
N HIS A 78 -5.67 22.60 32.30
CA HIS A 78 -5.52 23.31 33.57
C HIS A 78 -6.62 22.98 34.60
N LEU A 79 -7.65 22.23 34.22
CA LEU A 79 -8.78 21.85 35.06
C LEU A 79 -8.45 20.61 35.93
N PRO A 80 -9.26 20.31 36.96
CA PRO A 80 -9.10 19.10 37.75
C PRO A 80 -9.10 17.83 36.90
N LYS A 81 -8.33 16.81 37.32
CA LYS A 81 -8.12 15.55 36.58
C LYS A 81 -9.42 14.87 36.13
N GLU A 82 -10.47 14.95 36.95
CA GLU A 82 -11.78 14.37 36.64
C GLU A 82 -12.44 15.08 35.44
N GLN A 83 -12.35 16.40 35.36
CA GLN A 83 -12.90 17.19 34.25
C GLN A 83 -12.10 16.95 32.96
N VAL A 84 -10.77 16.86 33.06
CA VAL A 84 -9.91 16.46 31.93
C VAL A 84 -10.27 15.07 31.41
N ALA A 85 -10.50 14.12 32.32
CA ALA A 85 -10.89 12.76 31.97
C ALA A 85 -12.28 12.70 31.33
N ASN A 86 -13.23 13.52 31.81
CA ASN A 86 -14.56 13.64 31.21
C ASN A 86 -14.49 14.24 29.80
N ALA A 87 -13.77 15.35 29.61
CA ALA A 87 -13.57 15.97 28.30
C ALA A 87 -12.91 14.99 27.30
N LYS A 88 -11.92 14.21 27.76
CA LYS A 88 -11.31 13.15 26.95
C LYS A 88 -12.29 12.04 26.58
N ARG A 89 -13.23 11.69 27.48
CA ARG A 89 -14.26 10.67 27.22
C ARG A 89 -15.28 11.16 26.20
N GLU A 90 -15.73 12.41 26.32
CA GLU A 90 -16.65 13.03 25.35
C GLU A 90 -16.03 13.09 23.95
N MET A 91 -14.78 13.54 23.83
CA MET A 91 -14.08 13.54 22.55
C MET A 91 -13.95 12.11 21.96
N ARG A 92 -13.70 11.10 22.79
CA ARG A 92 -13.65 9.69 22.35
C ARG A 92 -15.00 9.12 21.94
N HIS A 93 -16.10 9.70 22.38
CA HIS A 93 -17.44 9.30 21.93
C HIS A 93 -17.66 9.73 20.46
N GLU A 94 -17.08 10.88 20.07
CA GLU A 94 -17.23 11.46 18.73
C GLU A 94 -16.11 11.10 17.73
N GLN A 95 -15.03 10.47 18.19
CA GLN A 95 -14.76 9.17 17.60
C GLN A 95 -14.67 9.03 16.07
N ASP A 96 -15.77 8.46 15.60
CA ASP A 96 -15.96 8.02 14.24
C ASP A 96 -15.93 9.20 13.27
N GLY A 97 -16.16 10.44 13.73
CA GLY A 97 -15.94 11.66 12.94
C GLY A 97 -14.49 11.83 12.48
N LEU A 98 -13.52 11.63 13.39
CA LEU A 98 -12.10 11.66 13.04
C LEU A 98 -11.72 10.49 12.12
N LEU A 99 -12.18 9.28 12.45
CA LEU A 99 -11.85 8.09 11.66
C LEU A 99 -12.41 8.17 10.24
N ALA A 100 -13.61 8.72 10.07
CA ALA A 100 -14.22 8.98 8.77
C ALA A 100 -13.39 9.99 7.96
N ALA A 101 -12.95 11.10 8.57
CA ALA A 101 -12.09 12.07 7.91
C ALA A 101 -10.72 11.47 7.52
N LEU A 102 -10.12 10.64 8.39
CA LEU A 102 -8.86 9.94 8.10
C LEU A 102 -8.99 8.90 6.98
N SER A 103 -10.19 8.35 6.78
CA SER A 103 -10.47 7.39 5.72
C SER A 103 -10.52 8.02 4.32
N LEU A 104 -10.66 9.35 4.25
CA LEU A 104 -10.69 10.06 2.96
C LEU A 104 -9.38 9.83 2.19
N PRO A 105 -9.47 9.54 0.88
CA PRO A 105 -8.30 9.41 0.03
C PRO A 105 -7.68 10.78 -0.24
N ASN A 106 -6.46 10.78 -0.76
CA ASN A 106 -5.75 11.98 -1.15
C ASN A 106 -6.43 12.70 -2.33
N PHE A 107 -6.24 14.02 -2.44
CA PHE A 107 -6.77 14.80 -3.55
C PHE A 107 -6.15 14.35 -4.87
N VAL A 108 -6.99 14.24 -5.90
CA VAL A 108 -6.54 13.95 -7.26
C VAL A 108 -6.18 15.27 -7.93
N HIS A 109 -4.95 15.39 -8.42
CA HIS A 109 -4.49 16.60 -9.12
C HIS A 109 -4.72 16.55 -10.63
N GLU A 110 -4.51 15.39 -11.25
CA GLU A 110 -4.61 15.21 -12.69
C GLU A 110 -4.97 13.76 -12.98
N VAL A 111 -5.87 13.53 -13.94
CA VAL A 111 -6.32 12.21 -14.38
C VAL A 111 -5.98 12.01 -15.85
N GLY A 112 -5.63 10.78 -16.23
CA GLY A 112 -5.44 10.42 -17.62
C GLY A 112 -6.76 10.43 -18.38
N THR A 113 -6.75 10.89 -19.63
CA THR A 113 -7.94 11.00 -20.49
C THR A 113 -8.11 9.82 -21.46
N THR A 114 -7.18 8.88 -21.47
CA THR A 114 -7.09 7.82 -22.48
C THR A 114 -7.35 6.47 -21.85
N GLU A 115 -8.45 5.84 -22.23
CA GLU A 115 -8.71 4.41 -22.00
C GLU A 115 -7.95 3.63 -23.07
N LYS A 116 -7.11 2.67 -22.66
CA LYS A 116 -6.27 1.90 -23.59
C LYS A 116 -6.63 0.42 -23.57
N ASP A 117 -6.34 -0.23 -24.69
CA ASP A 117 -6.70 -1.61 -24.99
C ASP A 117 -6.12 -2.61 -23.99
N MET A 118 -6.78 -3.78 -23.93
CA MET A 118 -6.44 -4.87 -23.04
C MET A 118 -5.00 -5.39 -23.24
N LEU A 119 -4.38 -5.78 -22.13
CA LEU A 119 -3.07 -6.42 -22.02
C LEU A 119 -2.84 -7.46 -23.14
N ARG A 120 -1.82 -7.23 -23.97
CA ARG A 120 -1.49 -8.16 -25.08
C ARG A 120 -1.15 -9.53 -24.52
N LYS A 121 -1.66 -10.59 -25.15
CA LYS A 121 -1.42 -11.96 -24.72
C LYS A 121 0.09 -12.24 -24.71
N SER A 122 0.58 -12.66 -23.56
CA SER A 122 1.99 -12.94 -23.32
C SER A 122 2.28 -14.44 -23.46
N HIS A 123 3.45 -14.80 -23.99
CA HIS A 123 3.84 -16.18 -24.29
C HIS A 123 5.06 -16.66 -23.51
N HIS A 124 5.72 -15.79 -22.74
CA HIS A 124 6.90 -16.10 -21.92
C HIS A 124 6.74 -17.35 -21.06
N GLN A 125 5.61 -17.53 -20.37
CA GLN A 125 5.40 -18.69 -19.48
C GLN A 125 5.46 -20.01 -20.26
N GLN A 126 4.74 -20.08 -21.39
CA GLN A 126 4.72 -21.28 -22.23
C GLN A 126 6.11 -21.59 -22.77
N TYR A 127 6.80 -20.58 -23.29
CA TYR A 127 8.14 -20.70 -23.84
C TYR A 127 9.17 -21.16 -22.80
N LEU A 128 9.24 -20.47 -21.65
CA LEU A 128 10.21 -20.80 -20.60
C LEU A 128 9.96 -22.18 -20.00
N THR A 129 8.69 -22.60 -19.91
CA THR A 129 8.34 -23.96 -19.46
C THR A 129 8.79 -25.00 -20.48
N GLN A 130 8.54 -24.77 -21.77
CA GLN A 130 8.99 -25.67 -22.86
C GLN A 130 10.51 -25.81 -22.91
N LYS A 131 11.25 -24.73 -22.63
CA LYS A 131 12.71 -24.72 -22.57
C LYS A 131 13.28 -25.23 -21.24
N GLY A 132 12.44 -25.57 -20.26
CA GLY A 132 12.90 -26.05 -18.95
C GLY A 132 13.53 -24.97 -18.06
N HIS A 133 13.32 -23.69 -18.38
CA HIS A 133 13.80 -22.52 -17.63
C HIS A 133 12.79 -21.97 -16.63
N MET A 134 11.53 -22.41 -16.72
CA MET A 134 10.49 -22.09 -15.75
C MET A 134 9.78 -23.38 -15.32
N ARG A 135 9.59 -23.53 -14.01
CA ARG A 135 8.66 -24.50 -13.44
C ARG A 135 7.60 -23.72 -12.68
N VAL A 136 6.35 -23.85 -13.10
CA VAL A 136 5.22 -23.30 -12.36
C VAL A 136 4.68 -24.38 -11.45
N ASP A 137 4.71 -24.09 -10.17
CA ASP A 137 4.06 -24.87 -9.14
C ASP A 137 2.69 -24.27 -8.90
N ASN A 138 1.68 -24.79 -9.63
CA ASN A 138 0.33 -24.25 -9.59
C ASN A 138 -0.32 -24.40 -8.21
N ASP A 139 0.14 -25.36 -7.41
CA ASP A 139 -0.40 -25.65 -6.08
C ASP A 139 0.17 -24.68 -5.05
N ALA A 140 1.46 -24.34 -5.16
CA ALA A 140 2.10 -23.35 -4.30
C ALA A 140 1.97 -21.90 -4.81
N ALA A 141 1.47 -21.70 -6.03
CA ALA A 141 1.53 -20.43 -6.76
C ALA A 141 2.96 -19.84 -6.83
N VAL A 142 3.97 -20.73 -6.87
CA VAL A 142 5.39 -20.37 -6.95
C VAL A 142 5.90 -20.59 -8.36
N VAL A 143 6.71 -19.66 -8.83
CA VAL A 143 7.43 -19.77 -10.09
C VAL A 143 8.90 -19.97 -9.79
N TYR A 144 9.45 -21.10 -10.22
CA TYR A 144 10.88 -21.37 -10.16
C TYR A 144 11.50 -21.03 -11.50
N LEU A 145 12.52 -20.17 -11.48
CA LEU A 145 13.32 -19.84 -12.66
C LEU A 145 14.67 -20.56 -12.61
N ARG A 146 15.17 -20.96 -13.77
CA ARG A 146 16.50 -21.59 -13.92
C ARG A 146 17.17 -21.13 -15.21
N GLY A 147 18.49 -20.93 -15.13
CA GLY A 147 19.31 -20.61 -16.30
C GLY A 147 19.30 -19.11 -16.59
N TYR A 148 19.37 -18.75 -17.87
CA TYR A 148 19.52 -17.36 -18.27
C TYR A 148 18.44 -16.40 -17.75
N PRO A 149 17.15 -16.77 -17.51
CA PRO A 149 16.18 -15.83 -16.93
C PRO A 149 16.57 -15.38 -15.52
N VAL A 150 17.25 -16.24 -14.74
CA VAL A 150 17.76 -15.89 -13.41
C VAL A 150 18.91 -14.89 -13.54
N LEU A 151 19.81 -15.10 -14.51
CA LEU A 151 20.93 -14.19 -14.78
C LEU A 151 20.42 -12.82 -15.25
N LEU A 152 19.40 -12.80 -16.11
CA LEU A 152 18.74 -11.58 -16.54
C LEU A 152 18.09 -10.85 -15.37
N GLN A 153 17.35 -11.56 -14.51
CA GLN A 153 16.71 -10.97 -13.34
C GLN A 153 17.73 -10.36 -12.36
N ASP A 154 18.81 -11.08 -12.08
CA ASP A 154 19.91 -10.63 -11.21
C ASP A 154 20.68 -9.44 -11.80
N TYR A 155 20.92 -9.44 -13.11
CA TYR A 155 21.53 -8.31 -13.79
C TYR A 155 20.62 -7.07 -13.77
N LEU A 156 19.33 -7.22 -14.08
CA LEU A 156 18.37 -6.11 -14.05
C LEU A 156 18.31 -5.48 -12.65
N LYS A 157 18.30 -6.29 -11.59
CA LYS A 157 18.38 -5.82 -10.19
C LYS A 157 19.59 -4.91 -9.99
N ARG A 158 20.79 -5.39 -10.35
CA ARG A 158 22.04 -4.61 -10.20
C ARG A 158 22.05 -3.36 -11.05
N TYR A 159 21.65 -3.48 -12.32
CA TYR A 159 21.60 -2.37 -13.26
C TYR A 159 20.69 -1.24 -12.76
N PHE A 160 19.50 -1.56 -12.23
CA PHE A 160 18.62 -0.54 -11.66
C PHE A 160 19.23 0.08 -10.40
N LEU A 161 19.84 -0.70 -9.51
CA LEU A 161 20.53 -0.14 -8.34
C LEU A 161 21.66 0.82 -8.73
N ASP A 162 22.48 0.46 -9.71
CA ASP A 162 23.59 1.28 -10.20
C ASP A 162 23.09 2.57 -10.88
N THR A 163 21.96 2.49 -11.59
CA THR A 163 21.31 3.66 -12.22
C THR A 163 20.93 4.72 -11.17
N PHE A 164 20.60 4.29 -9.94
CA PHE A 164 20.30 5.17 -8.81
C PHE A 164 21.46 5.27 -7.82
N SER A 165 22.70 5.29 -8.30
CA SER A 165 23.93 5.36 -7.47
C SER A 165 24.02 6.54 -6.49
N ASN A 166 23.29 7.64 -6.74
CA ASN A 166 23.22 8.79 -5.84
C ASN A 166 22.15 8.63 -4.72
N ALA A 167 21.34 7.58 -4.76
CA ALA A 167 20.33 7.30 -3.74
C ALA A 167 20.94 6.54 -2.56
N VAL A 168 20.36 6.73 -1.37
CA VAL A 168 20.69 5.90 -0.21
C VAL A 168 20.07 4.53 -0.40
N LEU A 169 20.91 3.49 -0.46
CA LEU A 169 20.44 2.12 -0.53
C LEU A 169 19.84 1.69 0.81
N VAL A 170 18.60 1.23 0.78
CA VAL A 170 17.88 0.73 1.96
C VAL A 170 17.26 -0.61 1.63
N SER A 171 17.39 -1.57 2.54
CA SER A 171 16.64 -2.83 2.53
C SER A 171 15.58 -2.76 3.63
N PRO A 172 14.32 -2.39 3.29
CA PRO A 172 13.27 -2.25 4.30
C PRO A 172 12.82 -3.62 4.80
N SER A 173 12.21 -3.64 5.99
CA SER A 173 11.55 -4.84 6.51
C SER A 173 10.37 -5.25 5.63
N CYS A 174 10.29 -6.54 5.28
CA CYS A 174 9.10 -7.11 4.63
C CYS A 174 7.88 -7.19 5.57
N PHE A 175 8.09 -6.95 6.86
CA PHE A 175 7.04 -6.91 7.87
C PHE A 175 6.72 -5.48 8.26
N ALA A 176 5.44 -5.12 8.19
CA ALA A 176 4.95 -3.81 8.60
C ALA A 176 3.91 -3.95 9.72
N ARG A 177 3.94 -3.01 10.67
CA ARG A 177 2.88 -2.90 11.69
C ARG A 177 1.62 -2.32 11.05
N ALA A 178 0.46 -2.69 11.59
CA ALA A 178 -0.83 -2.19 11.12
C ALA A 178 -0.93 -0.66 11.05
N ALA A 179 -0.26 0.06 11.96
CA ALA A 179 -0.20 1.52 11.93
C ALA A 179 0.48 2.10 10.67
N VAL A 180 1.51 1.41 10.15
CA VAL A 180 2.18 1.81 8.89
C VAL A 180 1.24 1.57 7.70
N LEU A 181 0.53 0.44 7.71
CA LEU A 181 -0.49 0.13 6.71
C LEU A 181 -1.68 1.12 6.78
N GLU A 182 -2.05 1.56 7.97
CA GLU A 182 -3.08 2.58 8.16
C GLU A 182 -2.67 3.94 7.56
N ALA A 183 -1.40 4.31 7.73
CA ALA A 183 -0.89 5.58 7.21
C ALA A 183 -0.90 5.67 5.69
N VAL A 184 -0.76 4.53 5.00
CA VAL A 184 -0.94 4.44 3.54
C VAL A 184 -2.41 4.21 3.16
N ASN A 185 -3.34 4.14 4.12
CA ASN A 185 -4.77 3.93 3.93
C ASN A 185 -5.08 2.74 3.00
N VAL A 186 -4.36 1.63 3.18
CA VAL A 186 -4.61 0.36 2.47
C VAL A 186 -5.42 -0.60 3.35
N PRO A 187 -6.28 -1.45 2.75
CA PRO A 187 -7.03 -2.45 3.50
C PRO A 187 -6.13 -3.54 4.09
N LEU A 188 -6.32 -3.90 5.36
CA LEU A 188 -5.52 -4.94 6.02
C LEU A 188 -5.69 -6.34 5.41
N GLN A 189 -6.84 -6.62 4.81
CA GLN A 189 -7.13 -7.92 4.19
C GLN A 189 -6.24 -8.23 2.98
N ASP A 190 -5.59 -7.20 2.41
CA ASP A 190 -4.67 -7.36 1.28
C ASP A 190 -3.28 -7.82 1.76
N PHE A 191 -3.06 -7.95 3.08
CA PHE A 191 -1.80 -8.31 3.69
C PHE A 191 -1.91 -9.58 4.53
N LEU A 192 -0.86 -10.41 4.47
CA LEU A 192 -0.71 -11.57 5.36
C LEU A 192 -0.52 -11.10 6.81
N ARG A 193 -1.37 -11.59 7.71
CA ARG A 193 -1.36 -11.22 9.13
C ARG A 193 -0.65 -12.30 9.95
N PHE A 194 0.19 -11.87 10.88
CA PHE A 194 0.77 -12.70 11.93
C PHE A 194 0.65 -11.94 13.25
N THR A 195 0.29 -12.61 14.35
CA THR A 195 0.10 -11.98 15.67
C THR A 195 0.66 -12.84 16.77
N ASP A 196 1.44 -12.23 17.67
CA ASP A 196 1.96 -12.89 18.86
C ASP A 196 0.80 -13.13 19.85
N GLY A 197 0.29 -14.36 19.93
CA GLY A 197 -0.69 -14.76 20.96
C GLY A 197 -2.14 -14.98 20.50
N SER A 198 -2.37 -15.40 19.26
CA SER A 198 -3.61 -16.12 18.98
C SER A 198 -3.54 -17.53 19.60
N GLU A 199 -4.63 -18.05 20.17
CA GLU A 199 -4.77 -19.50 20.43
C GLU A 199 -4.72 -20.32 19.12
N THR A 200 -4.89 -19.62 17.99
CA THR A 200 -4.62 -20.11 16.63
C THR A 200 -3.32 -19.55 16.05
N PHE A 201 -2.34 -19.23 16.90
CA PHE A 201 -0.96 -19.09 16.46
C PHE A 201 -0.26 -20.40 16.76
N PRO A 202 -0.07 -21.30 15.78
CA PRO A 202 0.88 -22.34 15.99
C PRO A 202 2.21 -21.86 15.41
N SER A 203 3.24 -22.23 16.13
CA SER A 203 4.58 -22.63 15.70
C SER A 203 4.66 -23.44 14.38
N THR A 204 3.60 -23.55 13.59
CA THR A 204 3.53 -24.10 12.24
C THR A 204 3.78 -23.07 11.14
N PHE A 205 3.69 -21.75 11.36
CA PHE A 205 3.83 -20.80 10.23
C PHE A 205 5.27 -20.70 9.66
N LEU A 206 6.29 -21.01 10.48
CA LEU A 206 7.68 -21.08 10.05
C LEU A 206 8.13 -22.50 9.65
N ALA A 207 7.40 -23.54 10.08
CA ALA A 207 7.68 -24.94 9.73
C ALA A 207 6.87 -25.43 8.51
N ALA A 208 5.63 -24.97 8.33
CA ALA A 208 4.76 -25.29 7.18
C ALA A 208 5.04 -24.40 5.95
N LEU A 209 5.79 -23.31 6.10
CA LEU A 209 6.38 -22.59 4.97
C LEU A 209 7.61 -23.33 4.38
N LEU A 210 8.11 -24.36 5.09
CA LEU A 210 9.41 -24.98 4.81
C LEU A 210 9.40 -26.50 4.58
N ASP A 211 8.28 -27.23 4.66
CA ASP A 211 8.37 -28.68 4.38
C ASP A 211 7.16 -29.31 3.66
N GLU A 212 5.93 -29.31 4.20
CA GLU A 212 4.93 -30.28 3.72
C GLU A 212 3.46 -29.79 3.82
N GLU A 213 2.70 -29.98 2.72
CA GLU A 213 1.22 -30.00 2.62
C GLU A 213 0.40 -28.67 2.64
N LEU A 214 -0.58 -28.56 1.69
CA LEU A 214 -1.95 -27.98 1.84
C LEU A 214 -2.50 -26.99 0.77
N CYS A 215 -2.50 -27.40 -0.50
CA CYS A 215 -3.63 -27.25 -1.44
C CYS A 215 -4.73 -26.18 -1.15
N LEU A 216 -4.65 -24.96 -1.70
CA LEU A 216 -5.78 -23.99 -1.69
C LEU A 216 -5.88 -23.13 -2.97
N SER A 217 -7.12 -22.92 -3.45
CA SER A 217 -7.43 -22.27 -4.74
C SER A 217 -7.89 -20.82 -4.61
N LEU A 218 -7.43 -19.91 -5.49
CA LEU A 218 -8.01 -18.57 -5.66
C LEU A 218 -7.98 -18.06 -7.12
N LYS A 219 -9.02 -17.30 -7.51
CA LYS A 219 -9.20 -16.58 -8.80
C LYS A 219 -9.14 -15.05 -8.56
N ALA A 220 -8.58 -14.29 -9.49
CA ALA A 220 -8.49 -12.82 -9.44
C ALA A 220 -9.09 -12.13 -10.69
N ARG A 221 -9.56 -10.87 -10.53
CA ARG A 221 -10.16 -10.00 -11.58
C ARG A 221 -9.60 -8.57 -11.54
N GLN A 222 -9.82 -7.82 -12.63
CA GLN A 222 -9.17 -6.56 -13.05
C GLN A 222 -9.67 -5.21 -12.47
N VAL A 223 -8.78 -4.21 -12.50
CA VAL A 223 -8.87 -2.86 -11.92
C VAL A 223 -8.90 -1.73 -13.02
N MET A 224 -9.24 -0.46 -12.66
CA MET A 224 -9.53 0.78 -13.46
C MET A 224 -9.43 2.00 -12.52
N GLY A 225 -9.57 3.30 -12.85
CA GLY A 225 -9.37 4.51 -11.98
C GLY A 225 -9.51 4.46 -10.41
N LYS A 226 -10.31 3.55 -9.86
CA LYS A 226 -10.08 2.81 -8.59
C LYS A 226 -8.64 2.27 -8.33
N GLU A 227 -7.68 2.33 -9.27
CA GLU A 227 -6.30 1.79 -9.09
C GLU A 227 -5.34 2.80 -8.47
N LEU A 228 -5.71 4.09 -8.42
CA LEU A 228 -4.95 5.04 -7.60
C LEU A 228 -5.06 4.59 -6.16
N ARG A 229 -3.92 4.26 -5.56
CA ARG A 229 -3.88 3.94 -4.14
C ARG A 229 -4.36 5.17 -3.36
N ASN A 230 -5.00 4.96 -2.22
CA ASN A 230 -5.65 6.05 -1.47
C ASN A 230 -4.68 7.19 -1.10
N TYR A 231 -3.39 6.90 -0.98
CA TYR A 231 -2.35 7.88 -0.66
C TYR A 231 -1.82 8.68 -1.86
N GLU A 232 -2.12 8.27 -3.08
CA GLU A 232 -1.55 8.87 -4.31
C GLU A 232 -2.35 10.11 -4.71
N SER A 233 -1.66 11.22 -4.94
CA SER A 233 -2.26 12.46 -5.47
C SER A 233 -2.20 12.55 -7.00
N LYS A 234 -1.24 11.83 -7.59
CA LYS A 234 -1.05 11.58 -9.02
C LYS A 234 -0.19 10.31 -9.14
N ALA A 235 -0.41 9.50 -10.16
CA ALA A 235 0.49 8.43 -10.53
C ALA A 235 0.77 8.46 -12.03
N ILE A 236 1.99 8.12 -12.43
CA ILE A 236 2.38 7.86 -13.81
C ILE A 236 2.74 6.38 -13.88
N VAL A 237 2.07 5.63 -14.74
CA VAL A 237 2.38 4.23 -14.99
C VAL A 237 3.20 4.15 -16.27
N ILE A 238 4.33 3.44 -16.21
CA ILE A 238 5.13 3.07 -17.37
C ILE A 238 4.71 1.65 -17.72
N GLU A 239 4.20 1.48 -18.93
CA GLU A 239 3.63 0.25 -19.43
C GLU A 239 4.33 -0.20 -20.71
N ASP A 240 4.29 -1.51 -20.97
CA ASP A 240 4.66 -2.10 -22.24
C ASP A 240 3.55 -3.07 -22.68
N ASP A 241 2.94 -2.80 -23.84
CA ASP A 241 1.80 -3.54 -24.39
C ASP A 241 0.68 -3.82 -23.37
N GLY A 242 0.36 -2.81 -22.55
CA GLY A 242 -0.67 -2.84 -21.52
C GLY A 242 -0.28 -3.51 -20.20
N LEU A 243 0.98 -3.95 -20.04
CA LEU A 243 1.52 -4.46 -18.77
C LEU A 243 2.27 -3.34 -18.06
N GLU A 244 1.82 -2.95 -16.85
CA GLU A 244 2.53 -2.00 -16.00
C GLU A 244 3.89 -2.57 -15.57
N LEU A 245 4.97 -1.91 -15.98
CA LEU A 245 6.34 -2.25 -15.64
C LEU A 245 6.86 -1.42 -14.46
N ALA A 246 6.44 -0.16 -14.37
CA ALA A 246 6.84 0.74 -13.31
C ALA A 246 5.74 1.76 -13.01
N ARG A 247 5.78 2.30 -11.80
CA ARG A 247 4.83 3.31 -11.33
C ARG A 247 5.54 4.39 -10.55
N ILE A 248 5.28 5.64 -10.92
CA ILE A 248 5.76 6.84 -10.24
C ILE A 248 4.57 7.49 -9.56
N SER A 249 4.54 7.45 -8.24
CA SER A 249 3.45 7.95 -7.41
C SER A 249 3.85 9.23 -6.70
N ARG A 250 3.14 10.32 -6.98
CA ARG A 250 3.24 11.57 -6.22
C ARG A 250 2.27 11.50 -5.05
N ILE A 251 2.79 11.50 -3.84
CA ILE A 251 2.01 11.32 -2.61
C ILE A 251 1.74 12.68 -1.94
N GLY A 252 2.66 13.63 -2.07
CA GLY A 252 2.56 14.89 -1.33
C GLY A 252 2.75 14.65 0.16
N ASP A 253 1.98 15.34 1.00
CA ASP A 253 2.11 15.25 2.46
C ASP A 253 1.16 14.21 3.11
N TYR A 254 0.38 13.46 2.33
CA TYR A 254 -0.67 12.57 2.84
C TYR A 254 -0.20 11.55 3.88
N ILE A 255 0.88 10.81 3.56
CA ILE A 255 1.48 9.82 4.48
C ILE A 255 2.21 10.54 5.61
N SER A 256 2.94 11.61 5.32
CA SER A 256 3.71 12.35 6.33
C SER A 256 2.82 12.95 7.41
N ARG A 257 1.61 13.42 7.08
CA ARG A 257 0.61 13.88 8.06
C ARG A 257 0.09 12.73 8.92
N ARG A 258 0.01 11.51 8.39
CA ARG A 258 -0.45 10.32 9.11
C ARG A 258 0.61 9.71 10.02
N LEU A 259 1.88 9.83 9.64
CA LEU A 259 3.04 9.38 10.42
C LEU A 259 3.73 10.51 11.20
N ASN A 260 3.14 11.72 11.19
CA ASN A 260 3.70 12.94 11.76
C ASN A 260 5.19 13.17 11.41
N THR A 261 5.52 13.02 10.13
CA THR A 261 6.89 13.15 9.61
C THR A 261 7.12 14.57 9.10
N VAL A 262 7.94 15.34 9.83
CA VAL A 262 8.24 16.74 9.53
C VAL A 262 9.74 16.95 9.30
N VAL A 263 10.08 18.03 8.60
CA VAL A 263 11.44 18.58 8.57
C VAL A 263 11.65 19.55 9.75
N ASP A 264 12.89 20.01 9.97
CA ASP A 264 13.23 20.89 11.09
C ASP A 264 12.44 22.21 11.14
N SER A 265 11.93 22.68 9.99
CA SER A 265 11.05 23.85 9.91
C SER A 265 9.64 23.60 10.47
N GLY A 266 9.29 22.35 10.80
CA GLY A 266 7.96 21.92 11.20
C GLY A 266 7.02 21.61 10.04
N GLU A 267 7.47 21.78 8.80
CA GLU A 267 6.68 21.44 7.61
C GLU A 267 6.65 19.93 7.36
N PHE A 268 5.52 19.43 6.85
CA PHE A 268 5.35 18.03 6.50
C PHE A 268 6.13 17.64 5.24
N VAL A 269 6.79 16.48 5.29
CA VAL A 269 7.59 15.96 4.17
C VAL A 269 6.69 15.64 2.98
N ARG A 270 7.05 16.14 1.79
CA ARG A 270 6.37 15.78 0.54
C ARG A 270 7.05 14.56 -0.09
N MET A 271 6.29 13.49 -0.29
CA MET A 271 6.79 12.20 -0.74
C MET A 271 6.49 11.96 -2.22
N VAL A 272 7.45 11.35 -2.90
CA VAL A 272 7.33 10.76 -4.24
C VAL A 272 7.90 9.35 -4.13
N TYR A 273 7.25 8.39 -4.78
CA TYR A 273 7.63 6.99 -4.75
C TYR A 273 7.71 6.45 -6.17
N VAL A 274 8.70 5.61 -6.45
CA VAL A 274 8.86 4.94 -7.74
C VAL A 274 9.04 3.46 -7.48
N GLU A 275 8.23 2.63 -8.13
CA GLU A 275 8.36 1.18 -8.13
C GLU A 275 8.57 0.64 -9.54
N THR A 276 9.30 -0.46 -9.67
CA THR A 276 9.48 -1.21 -10.91
C THR A 276 9.40 -2.68 -10.59
N ASP A 277 8.60 -3.41 -11.37
CA ASP A 277 8.43 -4.86 -11.24
C ASP A 277 9.40 -5.56 -12.19
N ILE A 278 10.49 -6.07 -11.61
CA ILE A 278 11.56 -6.74 -12.36
C ILE A 278 11.06 -8.00 -13.07
N ASP A 279 10.07 -8.70 -12.49
CA ASP A 279 9.53 -9.92 -13.08
C ASP A 279 8.72 -9.61 -14.33
N ARG A 280 7.95 -8.52 -14.32
CA ARG A 280 7.24 -8.04 -15.50
C ARG A 280 8.18 -7.55 -16.60
N VAL A 281 9.24 -6.84 -16.23
CA VAL A 281 10.28 -6.43 -17.19
C VAL A 281 10.93 -7.66 -17.83
N LEU A 282 11.26 -8.67 -17.02
CA LEU A 282 11.79 -9.94 -17.52
C LEU A 282 10.80 -10.62 -18.49
N SER A 283 9.52 -10.75 -18.11
CA SER A 283 8.51 -11.35 -18.97
C SER A 283 8.40 -10.66 -20.33
N ARG A 284 8.53 -9.32 -20.38
CA ARG A 284 8.53 -8.56 -21.63
C ARG A 284 9.77 -8.75 -22.48
N LEU A 285 10.95 -8.79 -21.87
CA LEU A 285 12.18 -9.12 -22.57
C LEU A 285 12.08 -10.50 -23.24
N ILE A 286 11.54 -11.49 -22.52
CA ILE A 286 11.33 -12.83 -23.07
C ILE A 286 10.30 -12.82 -24.21
N ASP A 287 9.18 -12.12 -24.07
CA ASP A 287 8.19 -11.97 -25.16
C ASP A 287 8.80 -11.33 -26.42
N GLY A 288 9.70 -10.36 -26.27
CA GLY A 288 10.45 -9.76 -27.39
C GLY A 288 11.36 -10.80 -28.07
N PHE A 289 12.09 -11.60 -27.29
CA PHE A 289 12.95 -12.66 -27.83
C PHE A 289 12.15 -13.72 -28.61
N ILE A 290 10.97 -14.11 -28.11
CA ILE A 290 10.05 -15.03 -28.79
C ILE A 290 9.60 -14.45 -30.14
N GLN A 291 9.43 -13.13 -30.22
CA GLN A 291 9.04 -12.41 -31.44
C GLN A 291 10.21 -12.16 -32.40
N GLY A 292 11.42 -12.58 -32.05
CA GLY A 292 12.62 -12.40 -32.86
C GLY A 292 13.28 -11.03 -32.71
N GLU A 293 12.98 -10.31 -31.63
CA GLU A 293 13.70 -9.06 -31.31
C GLU A 293 15.14 -9.34 -30.88
N ASP A 294 16.04 -8.42 -31.24
CA ASP A 294 17.46 -8.52 -30.87
C ASP A 294 17.65 -8.38 -29.35
N VAL A 295 18.58 -9.16 -28.81
CA VAL A 295 19.00 -9.01 -27.40
C VAL A 295 19.59 -7.61 -27.18
N PRO A 296 19.05 -6.83 -26.22
CA PRO A 296 19.58 -5.51 -25.87
C PRO A 296 21.08 -5.57 -25.61
N LYS A 297 21.83 -4.58 -26.10
CA LYS A 297 23.31 -4.57 -26.02
C LYS A 297 23.84 -4.85 -24.61
N ILE A 298 23.17 -4.30 -23.60
CA ILE A 298 23.54 -4.45 -22.18
C ILE A 298 23.32 -5.88 -21.63
N LEU A 299 22.58 -6.74 -22.34
CA LEU A 299 22.25 -8.10 -21.92
C LEU A 299 22.95 -9.19 -22.75
N ARG A 300 23.68 -8.81 -23.81
CA ARG A 300 24.26 -9.77 -24.78
C ARG A 300 25.26 -10.74 -24.17
N ASP A 301 25.99 -10.32 -23.15
CA ASP A 301 26.98 -11.18 -22.49
C ASP A 301 26.33 -12.19 -21.53
N LEU A 302 25.03 -12.03 -21.22
CA LEU A 302 24.27 -12.86 -20.30
C LEU A 302 23.43 -13.93 -20.99
N VAL A 303 23.20 -13.78 -22.30
CA VAL A 303 22.37 -14.70 -23.07
C VAL A 303 23.13 -15.17 -24.30
N ARG A 304 23.32 -16.48 -24.42
CA ARG A 304 23.98 -17.11 -25.56
C ARG A 304 22.96 -17.31 -26.67
N ALA A 305 23.44 -17.35 -27.92
CA ALA A 305 22.57 -17.71 -29.05
C ALA A 305 21.88 -19.07 -28.84
N GLU A 306 22.57 -20.00 -28.18
CA GLU A 306 22.07 -21.35 -27.82
C GLU A 306 20.90 -21.33 -26.82
N ASP A 307 20.76 -20.27 -26.02
CA ASP A 307 19.66 -20.14 -25.04
C ASP A 307 18.30 -19.90 -25.73
N PHE A 308 18.31 -19.51 -27.00
CA PHE A 308 17.12 -19.19 -27.80
C PHE A 308 16.70 -20.30 -28.77
N VAL A 309 17.62 -21.21 -29.11
CA VAL A 309 17.42 -22.29 -30.11
C VAL A 309 16.66 -23.47 -29.53
#